data_AF-A0A7C4BIL7-F1
#
_entry.id   AF-A0A7C4BIL7-F1
#
_cell.length_a   1.000
_cell.length_b   1.000
_cell.length_c   1.000
_cell.angle_alpha   90.00
_cell.angle_beta   90.00
_cell.angle_gamma   90.00
#
_symmetry.space_group_name_H-M   'P 1'
#
loop_
_entity.id
_entity.type
_entity.pdbx_description
1 polymer ?
#
loop_
_entity_poly.entity_id
_entity_poly.type
_entity_poly.pdbx_seq_one_letter_code
_entity_poly.pdbx_strand_id
1 'polypeptide(L)'
;MPPEPEPKGPAFIRVKQEEPGRFSHIVCRHCERAPCIEECPTGALVKGPWGITQVVKERCVGCGVCIEVCPFGAPQLLLDGTIGLCDLCLPLRDEGLLPACQSACPAGCIEIKGL
;
A
#
# COMPACT_ATOMS: atom_id res chain seq x y z
N MET A 1 -25.79 10.05 7.67
CA MET A 1 -24.58 10.58 7.00
C MET A 1 -24.75 10.34 5.52
N PRO A 2 -24.57 11.34 4.65
CA PRO A 2 -24.56 11.08 3.22
C PRO A 2 -23.48 10.03 2.92
N PRO A 3 -23.67 9.13 1.94
CA PRO A 3 -22.62 8.23 1.52
C PRO A 3 -21.42 9.09 1.11
N GLU A 4 -20.24 8.78 1.66
CA GLU A 4 -19.01 9.43 1.24
C GLU A 4 -18.83 9.21 -0.28
N PRO A 5 -18.38 10.22 -1.03
CA PRO A 5 -18.12 10.04 -2.44
C PRO A 5 -17.11 8.89 -2.61
N GLU A 6 -17.44 7.93 -3.48
CA GLU A 6 -16.52 6.83 -3.76
C GLU A 6 -15.15 7.40 -4.17
N PRO A 7 -14.05 6.90 -3.59
CA PRO A 7 -12.73 7.42 -3.89
C PRO A 7 -12.44 7.27 -5.38
N LYS A 8 -12.08 8.37 -6.05
CA LYS A 8 -11.77 8.42 -7.49
C LYS A 8 -10.48 7.68 -7.88
N GLY A 9 -9.80 7.07 -6.93
CA GLY A 9 -8.53 6.39 -7.11
C GLY A 9 -8.34 5.29 -6.08
N PRO A 10 -7.28 4.48 -6.22
CA PRO A 10 -7.03 3.37 -5.31
C PRO A 10 -6.80 3.87 -3.89
N ALA A 11 -7.58 3.35 -2.95
CA ALA A 11 -7.40 3.65 -1.53
C ALA A 11 -6.26 2.77 -0.97
N PHE A 12 -5.01 3.22 -1.06
CA PHE A 12 -3.86 2.46 -0.54
C PHE A 12 -3.75 2.43 0.99
N ILE A 13 -4.46 3.33 1.66
CA ILE A 13 -4.71 3.31 3.10
C ILE A 13 -6.23 3.18 3.26
N ARG A 14 -6.70 2.02 3.72
CA ARG A 14 -8.13 1.76 3.97
C ARG A 14 -8.37 1.65 5.47
N VAL A 15 -9.46 2.21 5.95
CA VAL A 15 -9.91 2.03 7.34
C VAL A 15 -11.18 1.19 7.30
N LYS A 16 -11.15 0.08 8.03
CA LYS A 16 -12.30 -0.83 8.17
C LYS A 16 -12.84 -0.71 9.58
N GLN A 17 -14.13 -0.51 9.71
CA GLN A 17 -14.81 -0.65 10.99
C GLN A 17 -15.08 -2.13 11.23
N GLU A 18 -14.51 -2.68 12.31
CA GLU A 18 -14.74 -4.08 12.69
C GLU A 18 -15.97 -4.21 13.58
N GLU A 19 -16.13 -3.26 14.51
CA GLU A 19 -17.24 -3.14 15.47
C GLU A 19 -17.48 -1.65 15.76
N PRO A 20 -18.63 -1.25 16.33
CA PRO A 20 -18.85 0.13 16.76
C PRO A 20 -17.71 0.63 17.67
N GLY A 21 -16.99 1.66 17.20
CA GLY A 21 -15.82 2.21 17.91
C GLY A 21 -14.49 1.48 17.71
N ARG A 22 -14.45 0.33 17.03
CA ARG A 22 -13.19 -0.41 16.73
C ARG A 22 -12.87 -0.37 15.24
N PHE A 23 -11.71 0.21 14.91
CA PHE A 23 -11.23 0.36 13.54
C PHE A 23 -9.91 -0.37 13.33
N SER A 24 -9.76 -1.00 12.17
CA SER A 24 -8.50 -1.53 11.67
C SER A 24 -8.07 -0.75 10.44
N HIS A 25 -6.77 -0.67 10.19
CA HIS A 25 -6.22 -0.06 8.99
C HIS A 25 -5.56 -1.12 8.12
N ILE A 26 -5.79 -1.01 6.82
CA ILE A 26 -5.21 -1.85 5.79
C ILE A 26 -4.28 -0.96 4.97
N VAL A 27 -2.99 -1.23 5.11
CA VAL A 27 -1.89 -0.56 4.40
C VAL A 27 -0.79 -1.58 4.14
N CYS A 28 0.00 -1.39 3.09
CA CYS A 28 1.17 -2.24 2.87
C CYS A 28 2.13 -2.09 4.05
N ARG A 29 2.54 -3.23 4.62
CA ARG A 29 3.50 -3.25 5.73
C ARG A 29 4.96 -3.30 5.28
N HIS A 30 5.20 -3.33 3.97
CA HIS A 30 6.54 -3.47 3.37
C HIS A 30 7.38 -4.59 4.00
N CYS A 31 6.74 -5.71 4.35
CA CYS A 31 7.29 -6.82 5.14
C CYS A 31 8.69 -7.22 4.70
N GLU A 32 9.63 -7.41 5.63
CA GLU A 32 10.99 -7.88 5.32
C GLU A 32 10.95 -9.16 4.47
N ARG A 33 10.20 -10.16 4.94
CA ARG A 33 9.76 -11.31 4.14
C ARG A 33 8.36 -11.05 3.61
N ALA A 34 8.23 -10.91 2.29
CA ALA A 34 7.00 -10.53 1.64
C ALA A 34 6.48 -11.67 0.75
N PRO A 35 5.42 -12.40 1.16
CA PRO A 35 4.82 -13.46 0.34
C PRO A 35 4.40 -12.98 -1.05
N CYS A 36 3.96 -11.72 -1.15
CA CYS A 36 3.60 -11.12 -2.44
C CYS A 36 4.77 -10.96 -3.40
N ILE A 37 6.02 -10.90 -2.90
CA ILE A 37 7.24 -10.95 -3.72
C ILE A 37 7.61 -12.41 -4.02
N GLU A 38 7.64 -13.26 -2.99
CA GLU A 38 8.04 -14.67 -3.09
C GLU A 38 7.17 -15.44 -4.11
N GLU A 39 5.86 -15.15 -4.15
CA GLU A 39 4.88 -15.87 -4.99
C GLU A 39 4.57 -15.15 -6.31
N CYS A 40 5.23 -14.03 -6.63
CA CYS A 40 4.95 -13.31 -7.87
C CYS A 40 5.51 -14.07 -9.09
N PRO A 41 4.68 -14.61 -9.99
CA PRO A 41 5.16 -15.48 -11.07
C PRO A 41 5.97 -14.73 -12.14
N THR A 42 5.82 -13.40 -12.22
CA THR A 42 6.52 -12.56 -13.21
C THR A 42 7.66 -11.73 -12.59
N GLY A 43 7.90 -11.84 -11.28
CA GLY A 43 8.88 -11.00 -10.58
C GLY A 43 8.58 -9.51 -10.67
N ALA A 44 7.29 -9.14 -10.73
CA ALA A 44 6.83 -7.76 -10.79
C ALA A 44 6.89 -7.05 -9.44
N LEU A 45 6.75 -7.76 -8.33
CA LEU A 45 6.97 -7.18 -7.01
C LEU A 45 8.43 -7.37 -6.58
N VAL A 46 9.06 -6.29 -6.14
CA VAL A 46 10.48 -6.27 -5.76
C VAL A 46 10.71 -5.50 -4.46
N LYS A 47 11.85 -5.75 -3.82
CA LYS A 47 12.36 -4.89 -2.75
C LYS A 47 13.14 -3.74 -3.36
N GLY A 48 12.66 -2.53 -3.12
CA GLY A 48 13.34 -1.29 -3.47
C GLY A 48 14.15 -0.71 -2.31
N PRO A 49 14.62 0.54 -2.46
CA PRO A 49 15.33 1.25 -1.42
C PRO A 49 14.54 1.33 -0.10
N TRP A 50 15.24 1.36 1.04
CA TRP A 50 14.63 1.37 2.38
C TRP A 50 13.70 0.19 2.68
N GLY A 51 13.86 -0.94 1.96
CA GLY A 51 13.07 -2.16 2.18
C GLY A 51 11.63 -2.09 1.66
N ILE A 52 11.27 -1.03 0.94
CA ILE A 52 9.90 -0.85 0.44
C ILE A 52 9.59 -1.88 -0.65
N THR A 53 8.48 -2.61 -0.50
CA THR A 53 7.92 -3.38 -1.61
C THR A 53 7.44 -2.42 -2.71
N GLN A 54 7.85 -2.65 -3.96
CA GLN A 54 7.46 -1.87 -5.14
C GLN A 54 6.90 -2.78 -6.24
N VAL A 55 6.14 -2.20 -7.17
CA VAL A 55 5.63 -2.89 -8.36
C VAL A 55 6.33 -2.34 -9.60
N VAL A 56 7.04 -3.20 -10.32
CA VAL A 56 7.55 -2.94 -11.67
C VAL A 56 6.40 -3.19 -12.65
N LYS A 57 5.70 -2.11 -13.02
CA LYS A 57 4.44 -2.18 -13.78
C LYS A 57 4.59 -2.93 -15.10
N GLU A 58 5.74 -2.80 -15.76
CA GLU A 58 6.05 -3.40 -17.06
C GLU A 58 6.09 -4.95 -16.99
N ARG A 59 6.29 -5.51 -15.79
CA ARG A 59 6.30 -6.96 -15.55
C ARG A 59 4.96 -7.47 -15.00
N CYS A 60 4.08 -6.56 -14.58
CA CYS A 60 2.84 -6.93 -13.92
C CYS A 60 1.79 -7.35 -14.97
N VAL A 61 1.25 -8.56 -14.82
CA VAL A 61 0.21 -9.10 -15.70
C VAL A 61 -1.17 -9.13 -15.04
N GLY A 62 -1.32 -8.50 -13.87
CA GLY A 62 -2.61 -8.42 -13.19
C GLY A 62 -3.16 -9.74 -12.64
N CYS A 63 -2.32 -10.77 -12.46
CA CYS A 63 -2.79 -12.12 -12.09
C CYS A 63 -3.42 -12.24 -10.69
N GLY A 64 -3.25 -11.25 -9.81
CA GLY A 64 -3.89 -11.22 -8.49
C GLY A 64 -3.27 -12.12 -7.41
N VAL A 65 -2.30 -12.99 -7.71
CA VAL A 65 -1.65 -13.89 -6.71
C VAL A 65 -1.17 -13.12 -5.48
N CYS A 66 -0.53 -11.97 -5.69
CA CYS A 66 -0.07 -11.10 -4.59
C CYS A 66 -1.19 -10.59 -3.67
N ILE A 67 -2.42 -10.45 -4.16
CA ILE A 67 -3.61 -10.07 -3.37
C ILE A 67 -3.99 -11.25 -2.47
N GLU A 68 -4.06 -12.46 -3.03
CA GLU A 68 -4.46 -13.68 -2.33
C GLU A 68 -3.49 -14.04 -1.19
N VAL A 69 -2.18 -13.93 -1.44
CA VAL A 69 -1.16 -14.34 -0.47
C VAL A 69 -0.83 -13.26 0.56
N CYS A 70 -1.35 -12.03 0.41
CA CYS A 70 -1.07 -10.95 1.36
C CYS A 70 -1.91 -11.12 2.64
N PRO A 71 -1.30 -11.41 3.81
CA PRO A 71 -2.05 -11.61 5.05
C PRO A 71 -2.70 -10.33 5.58
N PHE A 72 -2.36 -9.18 4.99
CA PHE A 72 -2.88 -7.86 5.36
C PHE A 72 -3.84 -7.30 4.32
N GLY A 73 -4.05 -7.99 3.20
CA GLY A 73 -4.96 -7.56 2.12
C GLY A 73 -4.55 -6.25 1.46
N ALA A 74 -3.26 -5.89 1.48
CA ALA A 74 -2.80 -4.56 1.04
C ALA A 74 -2.80 -4.33 -0.49
N PRO A 75 -2.36 -5.29 -1.34
CA PRO A 75 -2.35 -5.11 -2.79
C PRO A 75 -3.76 -4.99 -3.37
N GLN A 76 -3.91 -4.20 -4.44
CA GLN A 76 -5.17 -3.93 -5.10
C GLN A 76 -4.99 -4.01 -6.62
N LEU A 77 -5.98 -4.54 -7.33
CA LEU A 77 -6.04 -4.44 -8.78
C LEU A 77 -6.45 -3.01 -9.16
N LEU A 78 -5.65 -2.38 -10.02
CA LEU A 78 -5.90 -1.03 -10.52
C LEU A 78 -6.70 -1.08 -11.82
N LEU A 79 -7.25 0.08 -12.21
CA LEU A 79 -8.03 0.21 -13.45
C LEU A 79 -7.19 -0.06 -14.71
N ASP A 80 -5.87 0.13 -14.64
CA ASP A 80 -4.93 -0.17 -15.73
C ASP A 80 -4.59 -1.67 -15.84
N GLY A 81 -5.19 -2.52 -15.01
CA GLY A 81 -4.96 -3.97 -14.96
C GLY A 81 -3.70 -4.37 -14.18
N THR A 82 -2.92 -3.43 -13.68
CA THR A 82 -1.75 -3.72 -12.85
C THR A 82 -2.11 -3.78 -11.36
N ILE A 83 -1.17 -4.19 -10.53
CA ILE A 83 -1.31 -4.18 -9.08
C ILE A 83 -0.75 -2.88 -8.52
N GLY A 84 -1.46 -2.30 -7.55
CA GLY A 84 -1.01 -1.17 -6.75
C GLY A 84 -0.96 -1.50 -5.27
N LEU A 85 -0.03 -0.85 -4.57
CA LEU A 85 0.08 -0.84 -3.11
C LEU A 85 0.67 0.51 -2.66
N CYS A 86 0.59 0.80 -1.36
CA CYS A 86 1.31 1.93 -0.77
C CYS A 86 2.80 1.84 -1.13
N ASP A 87 3.37 2.92 -1.67
CA ASP A 87 4.77 3.05 -2.06
C ASP A 87 5.61 3.79 -1.00
N LEU A 88 5.01 4.04 0.17
CA LEU A 88 5.55 4.88 1.22
C LEU A 88 5.88 6.31 0.75
N CYS A 89 5.15 6.81 -0.25
CA CYS A 89 5.39 8.10 -0.90
C CYS A 89 6.82 8.26 -1.39
N LEU A 90 7.35 7.23 -2.07
CA LEU A 90 8.73 7.19 -2.57
C LEU A 90 9.17 8.51 -3.25
N PRO A 91 8.41 9.12 -4.19
CA PRO A 91 8.84 10.38 -4.82
C PRO A 91 9.02 11.54 -3.82
N LEU A 92 8.13 11.65 -2.82
CA LEU A 92 8.27 12.67 -1.78
C LEU A 92 9.49 12.40 -0.90
N ARG A 93 9.74 11.12 -0.58
CA ARG A 93 10.87 10.73 0.25
C ARG A 93 12.21 10.93 -0.45
N ASP A 94 12.27 10.73 -1.77
CA ASP A 94 13.46 11.03 -2.58
C ASP A 94 13.82 12.53 -2.54
N GLU A 95 12.83 13.39 -2.34
CA GLU A 95 13.00 14.84 -2.13
C GLU A 95 13.23 15.23 -0.65
N GLY A 96 13.30 14.26 0.27
CA GLY A 96 13.46 14.51 1.71
C GLY A 96 12.18 15.00 2.40
N LEU A 97 11.02 14.89 1.74
CA LEU A 97 9.71 15.24 2.29
C LEU A 97 9.07 14.06 3.02
N LEU A 98 8.19 14.37 3.97
CA LEU A 98 7.42 13.37 4.69
C LEU A 98 6.34 12.75 3.79
N PRO A 99 5.97 11.46 4.01
CA PRO A 99 4.81 10.88 3.36
C PRO A 99 3.54 11.70 3.58
N ALA A 100 2.67 11.70 2.59
CA ALA A 100 1.45 12.51 2.62
C ALA A 100 0.54 12.16 3.82
N CYS A 101 0.43 10.88 4.19
CA CYS A 101 -0.38 10.45 5.32
C CYS A 101 0.19 10.93 6.68
N GLN A 102 1.51 10.98 6.83
CA GLN A 102 2.16 11.53 8.01
C GLN A 102 1.94 13.04 8.08
N SER A 103 2.17 13.75 6.97
CA SER A 103 1.97 15.20 6.89
C SER A 103 0.51 15.63 7.12
N ALA A 104 -0.44 14.81 6.69
CA ALA A 104 -1.87 15.12 6.78
C ALA A 104 -2.50 14.79 8.14
N CYS A 105 -1.85 13.98 9.01
CA CYS A 105 -2.44 13.56 10.27
C CYS A 105 -2.49 14.72 11.28
N PRO A 106 -3.67 15.31 11.57
CA PRO A 106 -3.74 16.49 12.44
C PRO A 106 -3.39 16.17 13.90
N ALA A 107 -3.58 14.91 14.30
CA ALA A 107 -3.28 14.43 15.65
C ALA A 107 -1.83 13.97 15.83
N GLY A 108 -1.02 13.93 14.76
CA GLY A 108 0.36 13.45 14.83
C GLY A 108 0.49 11.96 15.16
N CYS A 109 -0.55 11.16 14.93
CA CYS A 109 -0.56 9.72 15.27
C CYS A 109 0.19 8.84 14.27
N ILE A 110 0.56 9.36 13.10
CA ILE A 110 1.26 8.63 12.05
C ILE A 110 2.71 9.06 12.05
N GLU A 111 3.63 8.12 12.29
CA GLU A 111 5.07 8.35 12.33
C GLU A 111 5.78 7.25 11.53
N ILE A 112 6.72 7.64 10.68
CA ILE A 112 7.63 6.72 9.99
C ILE A 112 8.97 6.74 10.72
N LYS A 113 9.43 5.57 11.19
CA LYS A 113 10.72 5.41 11.88
C LYS A 113 11.75 4.80 10.94
N GLY A 114 13.01 5.23 11.05
CA GLY A 114 14.14 4.66 10.29
C GLY A 114 14.43 5.35 8.95
N LEU A 115 14.47 6.69 8.96
CA LEU A 115 15.10 7.48 7.90
C LEU A 115 16.61 7.23 7.86
#